data_AF-A0AAD7HH08-F1
#
_entry.id   AF-A0AAD7HH08-F1
#
_cell.length_a   1.000
_cell.length_b   1.000
_cell.length_c   1.000
_cell.angle_alpha   90.00
_cell.angle_beta   90.00
_cell.angle_gamma   90.00
#
_symmetry.space_group_name_H-M   'P 1'
#
loop_
_entity.id
_entity.type
_entity.pdbx_description
1 polymer ?
#
loop_
_entity_poly.entity_id
_entity_poly.type
_entity_poly.pdbx_seq_one_letter_code
_entity_poly.pdbx_strand_id
1 'polypeptide(L)'
;ELGLANDPNLRSAFHADEERIAGLLASIFNSKSEEDAALRLEGDSAQSFLDVVQETLDRGFLIDPEHSRKALRIIRKLSESCDKLPSSLFITGVTGREEHPTFGGGFGDIYRSSY
;
A
#
# COMPACT_ATOMS: atom_id res chain seq x y z
N GLU A 1 19.73 14.32 15.73
CA GLU A 1 18.30 13.96 15.69
C GLU A 1 17.50 15.18 16.14
N LEU A 2 16.76 15.81 15.22
CA LEU A 2 15.89 16.94 15.57
C LEU A 2 14.69 16.36 16.31
N GLY A 3 14.50 16.71 17.59
CA GLY A 3 13.45 16.21 18.50
C GLY A 3 12.01 16.56 18.11
N LEU A 4 11.73 16.67 16.82
CA LEU A 4 10.45 17.04 16.21
C LEU A 4 9.41 15.92 16.28
N ALA A 5 9.82 14.66 16.45
CA ALA A 5 8.91 13.50 16.48
C ALA A 5 7.92 13.49 17.66
N ASN A 6 8.16 14.32 18.68
CA ASN A 6 7.31 14.44 19.87
C ASN A 6 6.58 15.78 19.96
N ASP A 7 6.61 16.63 18.92
CA ASP A 7 5.79 17.83 18.91
C ASP A 7 4.31 17.43 18.72
N PRO A 8 3.42 17.69 19.70
CA PRO A 8 2.01 17.34 19.60
C PRO A 8 1.31 18.03 18.42
N ASN A 9 1.74 19.24 18.04
CA ASN A 9 1.17 19.96 16.91
C ASN A 9 1.52 19.26 15.59
N LEU A 10 2.73 18.73 15.49
CA LEU A 10 3.17 18.00 14.30
C LEU A 10 2.40 16.68 14.17
N ARG A 11 2.20 15.95 15.27
CA ARG A 11 1.38 14.73 15.29
C ARG A 11 -0.06 15.00 14.88
N SER A 12 -0.67 16.08 15.38
CA SER A 12 -2.03 16.45 14.98
C SER A 12 -2.13 16.85 13.52
N ALA A 13 -1.12 17.53 12.98
CA ALA A 13 -1.09 17.91 11.57
C ALA A 13 -1.01 16.66 10.67
N PHE A 14 -0.11 15.72 10.98
CA PHE A 14 -0.03 14.46 10.24
C PHE A 14 -1.33 13.66 10.31
N HIS A 15 -1.93 13.53 11.49
CA HIS A 15 -3.19 12.82 11.63
C HIS A 15 -4.31 13.45 10.78
N ALA A 16 -4.42 14.77 10.76
CA ALA A 16 -5.41 15.48 9.95
C ALA A 16 -5.18 15.27 8.45
N ASP A 17 -3.92 15.22 8.00
CA ASP A 17 -3.59 14.91 6.61
C ASP A 17 -3.98 13.48 6.22
N GLU A 18 -3.74 12.51 7.09
CA GLU A 18 -4.13 11.11 6.87
C GLU A 18 -5.66 10.94 6.78
N GLU A 19 -6.41 11.61 7.67
CA GLU A 19 -7.87 11.63 7.60
C GLU A 19 -8.37 12.25 6.29
N ARG A 20 -7.71 13.32 5.82
CA ARG A 20 -8.02 13.96 4.54
C ARG A 20 -7.76 13.02 3.36
N ILE A 21 -6.64 12.29 3.38
CA ILE A 21 -6.31 11.29 2.36
C ILE A 21 -7.36 10.18 2.34
N ALA A 22 -7.73 9.65 3.51
CA ALA A 22 -8.79 8.65 3.63
C ALA A 22 -10.14 9.15 3.08
N GLY A 23 -10.49 10.41 3.33
CA GLY A 23 -11.68 11.04 2.76
C GLY A 23 -11.65 11.14 1.23
N LEU A 24 -10.49 11.48 0.65
CA LEU A 24 -10.32 11.49 -0.81
C LEU A 24 -10.43 10.10 -1.41
N LEU A 25 -9.82 9.09 -0.78
CA LEU A 25 -9.94 7.71 -1.21
C LEU A 25 -11.40 7.23 -1.15
N ALA A 26 -12.13 7.57 -0.08
CA ALA A 26 -13.54 7.26 0.03
C ALA A 26 -14.37 7.91 -1.09
N SER A 27 -14.06 9.15 -1.50
CA SER A 27 -14.68 9.79 -2.67
C SER A 27 -14.46 8.97 -3.95
N ILE A 28 -13.19 8.61 -4.20
CA ILE A 28 -12.79 7.81 -5.37
C ILE A 28 -13.53 6.47 -5.38
N PHE A 29 -13.65 5.81 -4.23
CA PHE A 29 -14.29 4.50 -4.10
C PHE A 29 -15.82 4.56 -4.28
N ASN A 30 -16.42 5.72 -4.07
CA ASN A 30 -17.86 5.92 -4.20
C ASN A 30 -18.27 6.53 -5.54
N SER A 31 -17.30 7.03 -6.31
CA SER A 31 -17.51 7.58 -7.65
C SER A 31 -16.97 6.64 -8.73
N LYS A 32 -17.87 6.04 -9.50
CA LYS A 32 -17.48 5.09 -10.56
C LYS A 32 -16.51 5.71 -11.58
N SER A 33 -16.71 6.99 -11.94
CA SER A 33 -15.81 7.67 -12.87
C SER A 33 -14.40 7.88 -12.30
N GLU A 34 -14.29 8.13 -11.00
CA GLU A 34 -13.00 8.29 -10.32
C GLU A 34 -12.33 6.93 -10.10
N GLU A 35 -13.07 5.89 -9.72
CA GLU A 35 -12.57 4.51 -9.66
C GLU A 35 -12.00 4.10 -11.03
N ASP A 36 -12.75 4.31 -12.11
CA ASP A 36 -12.32 3.96 -13.47
C ASP A 36 -11.11 4.81 -13.93
N ALA A 37 -10.95 6.03 -13.42
CA ALA A 37 -9.76 6.85 -13.68
C ALA A 37 -8.55 6.34 -12.91
N ALA A 38 -8.72 5.98 -11.63
CA ALA A 38 -7.66 5.40 -10.80
C ALA A 38 -7.16 4.06 -11.35
N LEU A 39 -8.06 3.22 -11.89
CA LEU A 39 -7.70 1.95 -12.51
C LEU A 39 -6.96 2.07 -13.86
N ARG A 40 -6.93 3.28 -14.44
CA ARG A 40 -6.19 3.59 -15.68
C ARG A 40 -4.84 4.27 -15.41
N LEU A 41 -4.45 4.41 -14.14
CA LEU A 41 -3.12 4.87 -13.81
C LEU A 41 -2.09 3.87 -14.29
N GLU A 42 -0.94 4.37 -14.74
CA GLU A 42 0.19 3.57 -15.21
C GLU A 42 1.49 4.10 -14.61
N GLY A 43 2.57 3.34 -14.77
CA GLY A 43 3.91 3.77 -14.38
C GLY A 43 3.99 4.17 -12.91
N ASP A 44 4.63 5.29 -12.63
CA ASP A 44 4.90 5.74 -11.26
C ASP A 44 3.63 6.21 -10.55
N SER A 45 2.66 6.77 -11.29
CA SER A 45 1.39 7.19 -10.72
C SER A 45 0.57 6.01 -10.21
N ALA A 46 0.59 4.87 -10.92
CA ALA A 46 -0.03 3.64 -10.43
C ALA A 46 0.64 3.14 -9.14
N GLN A 47 1.97 3.14 -9.10
CA GLN A 47 2.73 2.72 -7.91
C GLN A 47 2.41 3.61 -6.70
N SER A 48 2.49 4.93 -6.86
CA SER A 48 2.20 5.86 -5.78
C SER A 48 0.77 5.73 -5.28
N PHE A 49 -0.18 5.49 -6.19
CA PHE A 49 -1.57 5.27 -5.80
C PHE A 49 -1.75 3.96 -5.02
N LEU A 50 -1.16 2.85 -5.47
CA LEU A 50 -1.15 1.58 -4.76
C LEU A 50 -0.58 1.72 -3.35
N ASP A 51 0.55 2.42 -3.23
CA ASP A 51 1.25 2.63 -1.96
C ASP A 51 0.40 3.44 -0.98
N VAL A 52 -0.23 4.53 -1.44
CA VAL A 52 -1.11 5.36 -0.60
C VAL A 52 -2.34 4.59 -0.14
N VAL A 53 -2.99 3.82 -1.03
CA VAL A 53 -4.17 3.04 -0.65
C VAL A 53 -3.81 1.96 0.38
N GLN A 54 -2.70 1.26 0.16
CA GLN A 54 -2.22 0.23 1.08
C GLN A 54 -1.80 0.84 2.43
N GLU A 55 -1.08 1.95 2.43
CA GLU A 55 -0.66 2.64 3.65
C GLU A 55 -1.85 3.14 4.47
N THR A 56 -2.86 3.73 3.80
CA THR A 56 -4.08 4.19 4.46
C THR A 56 -4.84 3.02 5.10
N LEU A 57 -4.83 1.85 4.44
CA LEU A 57 -5.43 0.62 4.95
C LEU A 57 -4.64 0.08 6.16
N ASP A 58 -3.31 -0.04 6.05
CA ASP A 58 -2.42 -0.59 7.08
C ASP A 58 -2.46 0.25 8.36
N ARG A 59 -2.59 1.57 8.22
CA ARG A 59 -2.69 2.51 9.35
C ARG A 59 -4.10 2.61 9.94
N GLY A 60 -5.10 1.95 9.34
CA GLY A 60 -6.45 1.86 9.87
C GLY A 60 -7.31 3.12 9.68
N PHE A 61 -6.95 4.01 8.74
CA PHE A 61 -7.75 5.22 8.48
C PHE A 61 -9.03 4.94 7.66
N LEU A 62 -9.13 3.77 7.00
CA LEU A 62 -10.34 3.29 6.33
C LEU A 62 -11.25 2.53 7.31
N ILE A 63 -11.80 3.23 8.30
CA ILE A 63 -12.58 2.65 9.40
C ILE A 63 -13.84 1.90 8.92
N ASP A 64 -14.45 2.35 7.82
CA ASP A 64 -15.60 1.69 7.22
C ASP A 64 -15.18 0.38 6.53
N PRO A 65 -15.75 -0.78 6.94
CA PRO A 65 -15.49 -2.06 6.30
C PRO A 65 -15.79 -2.08 4.79
N GLU A 66 -16.73 -1.27 4.31
CA GLU A 66 -17.00 -1.15 2.87
C GLU A 66 -15.84 -0.47 2.15
N HIS A 67 -15.34 0.65 2.67
CA HIS A 67 -14.17 1.33 2.11
C HIS A 67 -12.92 0.44 2.12
N SER A 68 -12.69 -0.30 3.21
CA SER A 68 -11.60 -1.28 3.28
C SER A 68 -11.70 -2.36 2.20
N ARG A 69 -12.91 -2.91 1.94
CA ARG A 69 -13.11 -3.87 0.85
C ARG A 69 -12.90 -3.26 -0.53
N LYS A 70 -13.35 -2.02 -0.75
CA LYS A 70 -13.16 -1.30 -2.02
C LYS A 70 -11.68 -1.00 -2.27
N ALA A 71 -10.94 -0.58 -1.24
CA ALA A 71 -9.50 -0.39 -1.29
C ALA A 71 -8.77 -1.67 -1.72
N LEU A 72 -9.03 -2.80 -1.06
CA LEU A 72 -8.46 -4.10 -1.43
C LEU A 72 -8.80 -4.52 -2.87
N ARG A 73 -10.04 -4.27 -3.31
CA ARG A 73 -10.46 -4.54 -4.68
C ARG A 73 -9.69 -3.69 -5.70
N ILE A 74 -9.48 -2.41 -5.40
CA ILE A 74 -8.75 -1.50 -6.29
C ILE A 74 -7.27 -1.86 -6.32
N ILE A 75 -6.65 -2.12 -5.17
CA ILE A 75 -5.27 -2.63 -5.10
C ILE A 75 -5.13 -3.83 -6.03
N ARG A 76 -5.98 -4.85 -5.85
CA ARG A 76 -5.95 -6.05 -6.69
C ARG A 76 -6.05 -5.72 -8.18
N LYS A 77 -7.07 -4.96 -8.58
CA LYS A 77 -7.33 -4.67 -10.00
C LYS A 77 -6.22 -3.86 -10.65
N LEU A 78 -5.74 -2.82 -9.96
CA LEU A 78 -4.68 -1.97 -10.48
C LEU A 78 -3.36 -2.75 -10.53
N SER A 79 -3.06 -3.57 -9.52
CA SER A 79 -1.92 -4.47 -9.54
C SER A 79 -1.96 -5.44 -10.73
N GLU A 80 -3.11 -6.05 -11.00
CA GLU A 80 -3.30 -6.93 -12.16
C GLU A 80 -3.12 -6.20 -13.49
N SER A 81 -3.50 -4.91 -13.59
CA SER A 81 -3.41 -4.16 -14.85
C SER A 81 -2.02 -3.59 -15.13
N CYS A 82 -1.27 -3.18 -14.09
CA CYS A 82 0.03 -2.53 -14.24
C CYS A 82 1.23 -3.41 -13.87
N ASP A 83 1.00 -4.66 -13.44
CA ASP A 83 2.03 -5.61 -12.98
C ASP A 83 2.91 -5.05 -11.85
N LYS A 84 2.27 -4.32 -10.92
CA LYS A 84 2.92 -3.73 -9.74
C LYS A 84 2.19 -4.09 -8.46
N LEU A 85 2.92 -4.21 -7.37
CA LEU A 85 2.37 -4.43 -6.04
C LEU A 85 2.69 -3.23 -5.15
N PRO A 86 1.87 -2.95 -4.11
CA PRO A 86 2.24 -1.97 -3.10
C PRO A 86 3.63 -2.23 -2.54
N SER A 87 4.44 -1.17 -2.43
CA SER A 87 5.83 -1.22 -2.00
C SER A 87 5.98 -1.80 -0.59
N SER A 88 4.98 -1.62 0.28
CA SER A 88 4.98 -2.16 1.64
C SER A 88 4.93 -3.68 1.70
N LEU A 89 4.55 -4.36 0.61
CA LEU A 89 4.57 -5.83 0.53
C LEU A 89 5.98 -6.39 0.26
N PHE A 90 6.92 -5.54 -0.16
CA PHE A 90 8.29 -5.95 -0.40
C PHE A 90 9.12 -5.84 0.88
N ILE A 91 9.69 -6.96 1.30
CA ILE A 91 10.62 -6.98 2.44
C ILE A 91 11.94 -6.36 1.99
N THR A 92 12.37 -5.33 2.70
CA THR A 92 13.67 -4.67 2.50
C THR A 92 14.71 -5.18 3.51
N GLY A 93 16.00 -5.00 3.22
CA GLY A 93 17.08 -5.37 4.15
C GLY A 93 17.48 -6.85 4.14
N VAL A 94 16.79 -7.70 3.37
CA VAL A 94 17.18 -9.10 3.22
C VAL A 94 18.50 -9.19 2.43
N THR A 95 19.51 -9.81 3.03
CA THR A 95 20.83 -10.04 2.44
C THR A 95 21.20 -11.52 2.45
N GLY A 96 22.26 -11.89 1.72
CA GLY A 96 22.80 -13.25 1.76
C GLY A 96 21.81 -14.33 1.28
N ARG A 97 20.87 -13.97 0.39
CA ARG A 97 19.94 -14.92 -0.21
C ARG A 97 20.73 -15.95 -1.02
N GLU A 98 20.54 -17.22 -0.70
CA GLU A 98 21.11 -18.30 -1.51
C GLU A 98 20.53 -18.28 -2.93
N GLU A 99 21.38 -18.57 -3.93
CA GLU A 99 20.99 -18.57 -5.35
C GLU A 99 19.93 -19.62 -5.67
N HIS A 100 19.88 -20.70 -4.89
CA HIS A 100 18.95 -21.80 -5.06
C HIS A 100 18.09 -22.00 -3.81
N PRO A 101 16.84 -22.45 -3.98
CA PRO A 101 15.99 -22.74 -2.85
C PRO A 101 16.52 -23.94 -2.05
N THR A 102 16.47 -23.81 -0.73
CA THR A 102 16.82 -24.88 0.21
C THR A 102 15.75 -25.98 0.20
N PHE A 103 14.51 -25.64 -0.15
CA PHE A 103 13.41 -26.58 -0.34
C PHE A 103 12.41 -26.04 -1.36
N GLY A 104 11.81 -26.90 -2.18
CA GLY A 104 10.76 -26.53 -3.13
C GLY A 104 9.55 -27.45 -2.98
N GLY A 105 8.35 -26.86 -2.96
CA GLY A 105 7.08 -27.58 -2.90
C GLY A 105 6.09 -27.10 -3.96
N GLY A 106 4.87 -27.65 -3.96
CA GLY A 106 3.84 -27.31 -4.98
C GLY A 106 3.31 -25.87 -4.92
N PHE A 107 3.59 -25.13 -3.86
CA PHE A 107 3.11 -23.77 -3.63
C PHE A 107 4.20 -22.70 -3.68
N GLY A 108 5.47 -23.11 -3.71
CA GLY A 108 6.59 -22.17 -3.73
C GLY A 108 7.90 -22.74 -3.23
N ASP A 109 8.91 -21.89 -3.36
CA ASP A 109 10.30 -22.15 -3.04
C ASP A 109 10.69 -21.48 -1.72
N ILE A 110 11.48 -22.17 -0.91
CA ILE A 110 12.03 -21.70 0.37
C ILE A 110 13.49 -21.35 0.17
N TYR A 111 13.87 -20.10 0.44
CA TYR A 111 15.25 -19.61 0.36
C TYR A 111 15.78 -19.29 1.75
N ARG A 112 17.04 -19.64 2.03
CA ARG A 112 17.75 -19.14 3.20
C ARG A 112 18.28 -17.73 2.94
N SER A 113 18.13 -16.84 3.91
CA SER A 113 18.66 -15.47 3.86
C SER A 113 18.98 -14.95 5.27
N SER A 114 19.52 -13.74 5.37
CA SER A 114 19.78 -13.02 6.61
C SER A 114 19.14 -11.63 6.58
N TYR A 115 18.85 -11.07 7.75
CA TYR A 115 18.28 -9.74 7.94
C TYR A 115 19.25 -8.87 8.74
#